data_AF-I9XFT7-F1
#
_entry.id   AF-I9XFT7-F1
#
_cell.length_a   1.000
_cell.length_b   1.000
_cell.length_c   1.000
_cell.angle_alpha   90.00
_cell.angle_beta   90.00
_cell.angle_gamma   90.00
#
_symmetry.space_group_name_H-M   'P 1'
#
loop_
_entity.id
_entity.type
_entity.pdbx_description
1 polymer ?
#
loop_
_entity_poly.entity_id
_entity_poly.type
_entity_poly.pdbx_seq_one_letter_code
_entity_poly.pdbx_strand_id
1 'polypeptide(L)'
;MVSLKRRRLVTGKTVFIPLVGHPVEQVKSPGPMNSWFAEHGVDAVIVPMDIRPEKVAAFFDVLRGTENCVGCSVTMPHKQAAFVACDEVSERARRARAVNTIRRSPSGKLIGDMTDGMALIAALEGHGVKVRDCNALLIGAGGAGTAIAFELASEGASSLAIIEPDQMRRSALKAELNRYHPDLEVFDHVAAGRKIDIAVNASPLGMNSGDPLPFPIAELAGALIVADAVTKPVVTPWLKDAERHGLKVQNGEEMAVAQLPIQLSYLRFIKPTSRSANGATGEDGLSVVPEG
;
A
#
# COMPACT_ATOMS: atom_id res chain seq x y z
N MET A 1 -12.76 1.94 -37.26
CA MET A 1 -13.51 0.91 -36.49
C MET A 1 -13.01 0.94 -35.05
N VAL A 2 -13.80 1.51 -34.14
CA VAL A 2 -13.51 1.40 -32.70
C VAL A 2 -13.71 -0.07 -32.33
N SER A 3 -12.62 -0.76 -32.01
CA SER A 3 -12.70 -2.11 -31.47
C SER A 3 -13.47 -2.03 -30.16
N LEU A 4 -14.73 -2.48 -30.16
CA LEU A 4 -15.46 -2.77 -28.94
C LEU A 4 -14.64 -3.84 -28.20
N LYS A 5 -13.81 -3.42 -27.23
CA LYS A 5 -13.16 -4.35 -26.29
C LYS A 5 -14.27 -5.24 -25.73
N ARG A 6 -14.36 -6.48 -26.21
CA ARG A 6 -15.38 -7.44 -25.74
C ARG A 6 -15.21 -7.53 -24.23
N ARG A 7 -16.24 -7.18 -23.46
CA ARG A 7 -16.26 -7.46 -22.02
C ARG A 7 -16.00 -8.95 -21.84
N ARG A 8 -14.94 -9.31 -21.13
CA ARG A 8 -14.62 -10.71 -20.87
C ARG A 8 -15.73 -11.28 -20.02
N LEU A 9 -16.32 -12.39 -20.48
CA LEU A 9 -17.36 -13.10 -19.74
C LEU A 9 -16.68 -13.94 -18.66
N VAL A 10 -17.18 -13.83 -17.42
CA VAL A 10 -16.77 -14.72 -16.32
C VAL A 10 -17.30 -16.12 -16.61
N THR A 11 -16.43 -17.13 -16.51
CA THR A 11 -16.77 -18.54 -16.73
C THR A 11 -16.44 -19.38 -15.49
N GLY A 12 -16.78 -20.67 -15.51
CA GLY A 12 -16.36 -21.60 -14.44
C GLY A 12 -14.85 -21.83 -14.34
N LYS A 13 -14.05 -21.36 -15.32
CA LYS A 13 -12.58 -21.44 -15.29
C LYS A 13 -11.92 -20.18 -14.73
N THR A 14 -12.68 -19.09 -14.60
CA THR A 14 -12.12 -17.79 -14.22
C THR A 14 -11.56 -17.83 -12.80
N VAL A 15 -10.32 -17.38 -12.66
CA VAL A 15 -9.65 -17.20 -11.37
C VAL A 15 -10.26 -16.00 -10.65
N PHE A 16 -10.74 -16.21 -9.44
CA PHE A 16 -11.35 -15.17 -8.63
C PHE A 16 -10.34 -14.61 -7.61
N ILE A 17 -10.28 -13.28 -7.48
CA ILE A 17 -9.46 -12.57 -6.49
C ILE A 17 -10.38 -11.64 -5.68
N PRO A 18 -10.67 -11.96 -4.41
CA PRO A 18 -11.36 -11.03 -3.52
C PRO A 18 -10.48 -9.79 -3.22
N LEU A 19 -11.08 -8.60 -3.21
CA LEU A 19 -10.55 -7.43 -2.52
C LEU A 19 -11.44 -7.15 -1.31
N VAL A 20 -10.97 -7.45 -0.12
CA VAL A 20 -11.78 -7.41 1.10
C VAL A 20 -11.52 -6.13 1.89
N GLY A 21 -12.59 -5.41 2.25
CA GLY A 21 -12.55 -4.17 3.04
C GLY A 21 -13.89 -3.87 3.69
N HIS A 22 -13.99 -2.74 4.40
CA HIS A 22 -15.26 -2.21 4.89
C HIS A 22 -15.19 -0.69 5.17
N PRO A 23 -16.04 0.14 4.55
CA PRO A 23 -16.75 -0.14 3.29
C PRO A 23 -15.74 -0.35 2.15
N VAL A 24 -16.17 -0.87 1.00
CA VAL A 24 -15.29 -1.04 -0.19
C VAL A 24 -15.57 -0.08 -1.34
N GLU A 25 -16.56 0.80 -1.24
CA GLU A 25 -16.95 1.72 -2.32
C GLU A 25 -15.79 2.60 -2.83
N GLN A 26 -14.83 2.91 -1.95
CA GLN A 26 -13.70 3.80 -2.20
C GLN A 26 -12.43 3.11 -2.77
N VAL A 27 -12.44 1.79 -2.92
CA VAL A 27 -11.23 1.05 -3.36
C VAL A 27 -10.94 1.29 -4.83
N LYS A 28 -9.67 1.50 -5.18
CA LYS A 28 -9.26 1.94 -6.52
C LYS A 28 -8.59 0.86 -7.37
N SER A 29 -8.00 -0.16 -6.76
CA SER A 29 -7.25 -1.20 -7.47
C SER A 29 -8.06 -2.12 -8.41
N PRO A 30 -9.39 -2.36 -8.26
CA PRO A 30 -10.10 -3.28 -9.16
C PRO A 30 -10.10 -2.84 -10.63
N GLY A 31 -10.26 -1.54 -10.91
CA GLY A 31 -10.32 -1.02 -12.28
C GLY A 31 -9.02 -1.27 -13.05
N PRO A 32 -7.86 -0.78 -12.56
CA PRO A 32 -6.56 -1.02 -13.18
C PRO A 32 -6.22 -2.51 -13.29
N MET A 33 -6.46 -3.31 -12.25
CA MET A 33 -6.09 -4.74 -12.28
C MET A 33 -6.96 -5.55 -13.26
N ASN A 34 -8.28 -5.34 -13.29
CA ASN A 34 -9.15 -6.00 -14.26
C ASN A 34 -8.85 -5.56 -15.71
N SER A 35 -8.44 -4.29 -15.90
CA SER A 35 -7.99 -3.81 -17.21
C SER A 35 -6.71 -4.53 -17.65
N TRP A 36 -5.75 -4.68 -16.73
CA TRP A 36 -4.52 -5.44 -16.98
C TRP A 36 -4.81 -6.90 -17.36
N PHE A 37 -5.69 -7.60 -16.64
CA PHE A 37 -6.09 -8.98 -16.97
C PHE A 37 -6.71 -9.09 -18.37
N ALA A 38 -7.57 -8.13 -18.74
CA ALA A 38 -8.21 -8.10 -20.06
C ALA A 38 -7.19 -7.86 -21.18
N GLU A 39 -6.23 -6.98 -20.98
CA GLU A 39 -5.20 -6.63 -21.97
C GLU A 39 -4.16 -7.74 -22.17
N HIS A 40 -3.91 -8.56 -21.15
CA HIS A 40 -2.93 -9.64 -21.17
C HIS A 40 -3.54 -11.02 -21.38
N GLY A 41 -4.84 -11.12 -21.64
CA GLY A 41 -5.51 -12.41 -21.89
C GLY A 41 -5.56 -13.33 -20.67
N VAL A 42 -5.35 -12.83 -19.45
CA VAL A 42 -5.36 -13.61 -18.18
C VAL A 42 -6.80 -13.83 -17.69
N ASP A 43 -7.28 -15.08 -17.61
CA ASP A 43 -8.66 -15.40 -17.17
C ASP A 43 -8.84 -15.25 -15.65
N ALA A 44 -8.73 -14.00 -15.17
CA ALA A 44 -8.89 -13.63 -13.78
C ALA A 44 -9.77 -12.39 -13.61
N VAL A 45 -10.39 -12.27 -12.43
CA VAL A 45 -11.16 -11.09 -12.03
C VAL A 45 -10.91 -10.77 -10.56
N ILE A 46 -10.64 -9.49 -10.27
CA ILE A 46 -10.65 -8.97 -8.91
C ILE A 46 -12.00 -8.31 -8.60
N VAL A 47 -12.63 -8.67 -7.47
CA VAL A 47 -13.94 -8.15 -7.06
C VAL A 47 -13.89 -7.62 -5.63
N PRO A 48 -14.31 -6.37 -5.39
CA PRO A 48 -14.53 -5.85 -4.06
C PRO A 48 -15.58 -6.66 -3.29
N MET A 49 -15.23 -7.10 -2.09
CA MET A 49 -16.13 -7.76 -1.15
C MET A 49 -16.22 -6.91 0.12
N ASP A 50 -17.40 -6.32 0.34
CA ASP A 50 -17.69 -5.57 1.54
C ASP A 50 -18.03 -6.52 2.70
N ILE A 51 -17.09 -6.71 3.62
CA ILE A 51 -17.23 -7.68 4.72
C ILE A 51 -17.12 -6.94 6.04
N ARG A 52 -18.14 -7.06 6.90
CA ARG A 52 -18.10 -6.42 8.21
C ARG A 52 -16.95 -6.98 9.07
N PRO A 53 -16.30 -6.17 9.92
CA PRO A 53 -15.16 -6.59 10.75
C PRO A 53 -15.41 -7.88 11.54
N GLU A 54 -16.60 -8.04 12.11
CA GLU A 54 -16.97 -9.21 12.92
C GLU A 54 -17.14 -10.51 12.12
N LYS A 55 -17.14 -10.45 10.78
CA LYS A 55 -17.29 -11.61 9.89
C LYS A 55 -16.03 -11.92 9.07
N VAL A 56 -15.01 -11.06 9.08
CA VAL A 56 -13.86 -11.22 8.19
C VAL A 56 -13.03 -12.48 8.48
N ALA A 57 -12.99 -12.93 9.74
CA ALA A 57 -12.30 -14.18 10.10
C ALA A 57 -12.89 -15.39 9.35
N ALA A 58 -14.22 -15.50 9.30
CA ALA A 58 -14.89 -16.57 8.57
C ALA A 58 -14.64 -16.52 7.06
N PHE A 59 -14.43 -15.33 6.50
CA PHE A 59 -14.03 -15.19 5.09
C PHE A 59 -12.66 -15.82 4.84
N PHE A 60 -11.68 -15.59 5.72
CA PHE A 60 -10.36 -16.21 5.56
C PHE A 60 -10.43 -17.74 5.65
N ASP A 61 -11.32 -18.29 6.47
CA ASP A 61 -11.55 -19.74 6.50
C ASP A 61 -12.14 -20.27 5.19
N VAL A 62 -13.11 -19.56 4.60
CA VAL A 62 -13.66 -19.90 3.27
C VAL A 62 -12.57 -19.82 2.18
N LEU A 63 -11.71 -18.80 2.25
CA LEU A 63 -10.62 -18.60 1.29
C LEU A 63 -9.70 -19.83 1.22
N ARG A 64 -9.46 -20.53 2.34
CA ARG A 64 -8.64 -21.74 2.39
C ARG A 64 -9.17 -22.86 1.49
N GLY A 65 -10.48 -23.00 1.39
CA GLY A 65 -11.15 -24.03 0.58
C GLY A 65 -11.53 -23.61 -0.84
N THR A 66 -11.21 -22.37 -1.27
CA THR A 66 -11.65 -21.84 -2.56
C THR A 66 -10.62 -22.17 -3.65
N GLU A 67 -10.84 -23.26 -4.39
CA GLU A 67 -9.86 -23.79 -5.35
C GLU A 67 -9.59 -22.89 -6.57
N ASN A 68 -10.58 -22.18 -7.07
CA ASN A 68 -10.41 -21.23 -8.19
C ASN A 68 -9.97 -19.83 -7.72
N CYS A 69 -9.35 -19.72 -6.54
CA CYS A 69 -8.89 -18.47 -5.96
C CYS A 69 -7.41 -18.55 -5.59
N VAL A 70 -6.60 -17.64 -6.14
CA VAL A 70 -5.15 -17.63 -5.91
C VAL A 70 -4.74 -16.88 -4.63
N GLY A 71 -5.69 -16.19 -3.99
CA GLY A 71 -5.42 -15.33 -2.85
C GLY A 71 -6.39 -14.15 -2.80
N CYS A 72 -6.09 -13.13 -1.99
CA CYS A 72 -6.91 -11.93 -1.93
C CYS A 72 -6.08 -10.67 -1.68
N SER A 73 -6.64 -9.51 -2.03
CA SER A 73 -6.18 -8.23 -1.51
C SER A 73 -7.02 -7.84 -0.29
N VAL A 74 -6.39 -7.22 0.69
CA VAL A 74 -7.02 -6.81 1.94
C VAL A 74 -6.77 -5.32 2.16
N THR A 75 -7.83 -4.59 2.45
CA THR A 75 -7.75 -3.17 2.82
C THR A 75 -8.37 -2.92 4.19
N MET A 76 -8.41 -1.66 4.60
CA MET A 76 -9.01 -1.23 5.86
C MET A 76 -10.45 -1.79 6.02
N PRO A 77 -10.83 -2.21 7.24
CA PRO A 77 -10.05 -2.27 8.48
C PRO A 77 -9.37 -3.65 8.71
N HIS A 78 -9.36 -4.52 7.70
CA HIS A 78 -9.12 -5.96 7.91
C HIS A 78 -7.66 -6.39 7.92
N LYS A 79 -6.70 -5.47 7.70
CA LYS A 79 -5.28 -5.82 7.53
C LYS A 79 -4.67 -6.55 8.73
N GLN A 80 -5.09 -6.20 9.96
CA GLN A 80 -4.64 -6.88 11.18
C GLN A 80 -5.30 -8.26 11.34
N ALA A 81 -6.59 -8.39 11.02
CA ALA A 81 -7.28 -9.68 11.04
C ALA A 81 -6.68 -10.64 9.99
N ALA A 82 -6.32 -10.12 8.82
CA ALA A 82 -5.62 -10.87 7.78
C ALA A 82 -4.26 -11.38 8.26
N PHE A 83 -3.50 -10.57 8.99
CA PHE A 83 -2.24 -10.98 9.60
C PHE A 83 -2.42 -12.16 10.56
N VAL A 84 -3.42 -12.11 11.43
CA VAL A 84 -3.74 -13.19 12.38
C VAL A 84 -4.19 -14.47 11.66
N ALA A 85 -4.91 -14.34 10.54
CA ALA A 85 -5.43 -15.48 9.79
C ALA A 85 -4.38 -16.19 8.91
N CYS A 86 -3.24 -15.56 8.63
CA CYS A 86 -2.19 -16.12 7.78
C CYS A 86 -1.37 -17.19 8.53
N ASP A 87 -1.03 -18.28 7.84
CA ASP A 87 -0.15 -19.33 8.37
C ASP A 87 1.32 -18.91 8.29
N GLU A 88 1.66 -18.17 7.24
CA GLU A 88 3.00 -17.65 6.99
C GLU A 88 2.90 -16.18 6.59
N VAL A 89 3.87 -15.38 7.01
CA VAL A 89 3.92 -13.95 6.70
C VAL A 89 5.34 -13.52 6.37
N SER A 90 5.46 -12.59 5.43
CA SER A 90 6.74 -11.93 5.14
C SER A 90 7.27 -11.18 6.36
N GLU A 91 8.56 -10.83 6.36
CA GLU A 91 9.15 -10.06 7.44
C GLU A 91 8.51 -8.68 7.58
N ARG A 92 8.24 -7.99 6.46
CA ARG A 92 7.54 -6.69 6.45
C ARG A 92 6.12 -6.79 7.01
N ALA A 93 5.38 -7.86 6.70
CA ALA A 93 4.07 -8.11 7.30
C ALA A 93 4.17 -8.40 8.80
N ARG A 94 5.20 -9.12 9.25
CA ARG A 94 5.48 -9.38 10.68
C ARG A 94 5.76 -8.10 11.44
N ARG A 95 6.61 -7.22 10.90
CA ARG A 95 6.94 -5.91 11.50
C ARG A 95 5.70 -5.00 11.58
N ALA A 96 4.89 -4.96 10.51
CA ALA A 96 3.66 -4.17 10.47
C ALA A 96 2.49 -4.77 11.27
N ARG A 97 2.57 -6.05 11.64
CA ARG A 97 1.46 -6.85 12.20
C ARG A 97 0.18 -6.68 11.38
N ALA A 98 0.36 -6.65 10.06
CA ALA A 98 -0.67 -6.33 9.10
C ALA A 98 -0.35 -7.04 7.77
N VAL A 99 -1.39 -7.42 7.03
CA VAL A 99 -1.31 -8.02 5.70
C VAL A 99 -2.29 -7.31 4.79
N ASN A 100 -1.85 -6.88 3.61
CA ASN A 100 -2.69 -6.27 2.57
C ASN A 100 -2.82 -7.15 1.31
N THR A 101 -2.06 -8.24 1.24
CA THR A 101 -2.02 -9.17 0.09
C THR A 101 -1.79 -10.58 0.61
N ILE A 102 -2.67 -11.51 0.28
CA ILE A 102 -2.58 -12.92 0.66
C ILE A 102 -2.48 -13.75 -0.61
N ARG A 103 -1.60 -14.75 -0.62
CA ARG A 103 -1.59 -15.83 -1.60
C ARG A 103 -2.06 -17.12 -0.93
N ARG A 104 -2.97 -17.83 -1.59
CA ARG A 104 -3.42 -19.17 -1.19
C ARG A 104 -2.46 -20.21 -1.80
N SER A 105 -1.95 -21.14 -1.00
CA SER A 105 -1.18 -22.28 -1.51
C SER A 105 -2.14 -23.38 -2.05
N PRO A 106 -1.63 -24.33 -2.85
CA PRO A 106 -2.43 -25.50 -3.26
C PRO A 106 -2.96 -26.34 -2.08
N SER A 107 -2.32 -26.26 -0.90
CA SER A 107 -2.79 -26.94 0.31
C SER A 107 -3.82 -26.12 1.11
N GLY A 108 -4.24 -24.97 0.61
CA GLY A 108 -5.13 -24.04 1.31
C GLY A 108 -4.46 -23.19 2.41
N LYS A 109 -3.13 -23.18 2.50
CA LYS A 109 -2.43 -22.28 3.43
C LYS A 109 -2.50 -20.84 2.92
N LEU A 110 -2.63 -19.90 3.85
CA LEU A 110 -2.63 -18.47 3.59
C LEU A 110 -1.25 -17.89 3.89
N ILE A 111 -0.63 -17.32 2.87
CA ILE A 111 0.70 -16.72 2.94
C ILE A 111 0.53 -15.22 2.71
N GLY A 112 0.79 -14.43 3.74
CA GLY A 112 0.48 -13.01 3.80
C GLY A 112 1.69 -12.11 3.56
N ASP A 113 1.41 -10.94 3.02
CA ASP A 113 2.38 -9.90 2.79
C ASP A 113 1.80 -8.49 2.95
N MET A 114 2.68 -7.53 3.23
CA MET A 114 2.35 -6.15 3.49
C MET A 114 3.14 -5.23 2.57
N THR A 115 2.52 -4.86 1.46
CA THR A 115 3.19 -4.23 0.31
C THR A 115 2.91 -2.73 0.20
N ASP A 116 2.11 -2.16 1.10
CA ASP A 116 1.81 -0.72 1.13
C ASP A 116 3.08 0.14 1.13
N GLY A 117 4.11 -0.24 1.90
CA GLY A 117 5.38 0.49 1.95
C GLY A 117 6.04 0.56 0.57
N MET A 118 6.21 -0.58 -0.09
CA MET A 118 6.76 -0.69 -1.44
C MET A 118 5.96 0.14 -2.46
N ALA A 119 4.62 0.11 -2.38
CA ALA A 119 3.76 0.89 -3.26
C ALA A 119 3.87 2.39 -3.05
N LEU A 120 4.01 2.85 -1.80
CA LEU A 120 4.27 4.26 -1.53
C LEU A 120 5.59 4.68 -2.17
N ILE A 121 6.67 3.92 -1.94
CA ILE A 121 7.99 4.27 -2.49
C ILE A 121 7.96 4.29 -4.02
N ALA A 122 7.35 3.28 -4.65
CA ALA A 122 7.21 3.25 -6.11
C ALA A 122 6.41 4.44 -6.65
N ALA A 123 5.38 4.90 -5.93
CA ALA A 123 4.64 6.11 -6.30
C ALA A 123 5.49 7.39 -6.14
N LEU A 124 6.30 7.50 -5.09
CA LEU A 124 7.23 8.63 -4.89
C LEU A 124 8.29 8.68 -6.01
N GLU A 125 8.81 7.52 -6.40
CA GLU A 125 9.75 7.37 -7.51
C GLU A 125 9.13 7.79 -8.86
N GLY A 126 7.84 7.50 -9.08
CA GLY A 126 7.08 7.97 -10.24
C GLY A 126 6.99 9.50 -10.34
N HIS A 127 7.12 10.18 -9.20
CA HIS A 127 7.23 11.64 -9.10
C HIS A 127 8.67 12.16 -9.16
N GLY A 128 9.66 11.28 -9.39
CA GLY A 128 11.08 11.62 -9.43
C GLY A 128 11.68 11.92 -8.05
N VAL A 129 11.02 11.52 -6.97
CA VAL A 129 11.49 11.72 -5.59
C VAL A 129 12.17 10.45 -5.10
N LYS A 130 13.43 10.55 -4.67
CA LYS A 130 14.19 9.46 -4.04
C LYS A 130 14.18 9.66 -2.54
N VAL A 131 14.03 8.57 -1.78
CA VAL A 131 13.98 8.61 -0.31
C VAL A 131 15.35 8.79 0.33
N ARG A 132 16.41 8.29 -0.33
CA ARG A 132 17.76 8.33 0.21
C ARG A 132 18.16 9.74 0.64
N ASP A 133 18.71 9.84 1.85
CA ASP A 133 19.18 11.07 2.49
C ASP A 133 18.07 12.11 2.77
N CYS A 134 16.79 11.74 2.67
CA CYS A 134 15.67 12.63 2.96
C CYS A 134 15.27 12.60 4.45
N ASN A 135 14.71 13.71 4.91
CA ASN A 135 14.03 13.81 6.19
C ASN A 135 12.53 13.60 5.99
N ALA A 136 11.98 12.53 6.53
CA ALA A 136 10.60 12.15 6.34
C ALA A 136 9.72 12.51 7.56
N LEU A 137 8.48 12.91 7.27
CA LEU A 137 7.39 12.99 8.23
C LEU A 137 6.36 11.92 7.89
N LEU A 138 5.97 11.12 8.88
CA LEU A 138 4.90 10.15 8.77
C LEU A 138 3.79 10.44 9.79
N ILE A 139 2.57 10.62 9.30
CA ILE A 139 1.36 10.75 10.12
C ILE A 139 0.60 9.42 10.11
N GLY A 140 0.46 8.81 11.29
CA GLY A 140 -0.21 7.53 11.51
C GLY A 140 0.78 6.35 11.54
N ALA A 141 0.74 5.57 12.62
CA ALA A 141 1.57 4.38 12.82
C ALA A 141 0.76 3.07 12.80
N GLY A 142 -0.40 3.07 12.11
CA GLY A 142 -1.20 1.85 11.87
C GLY A 142 -0.47 0.85 10.95
N GLY A 143 -1.17 -0.18 10.46
CA GLY A 143 -0.54 -1.20 9.61
C GLY A 143 0.16 -0.61 8.37
N ALA A 144 -0.55 0.25 7.61
CA ALA A 144 0.00 0.93 6.44
C ALA A 144 1.17 1.85 6.82
N GLY A 145 0.98 2.71 7.83
CA GLY A 145 2.01 3.62 8.33
C GLY A 145 3.27 2.90 8.81
N THR A 146 3.14 1.79 9.53
CA THR A 146 4.28 0.98 9.96
C THR A 146 5.02 0.39 8.75
N ALA A 147 4.30 -0.17 7.77
CA ALA A 147 4.93 -0.68 6.55
C ALA A 147 5.68 0.42 5.77
N ILE A 148 5.07 1.61 5.67
CA ILE A 148 5.68 2.80 5.08
C ILE A 148 6.93 3.23 5.84
N ALA A 149 6.89 3.28 7.17
CA ALA A 149 8.03 3.68 8.01
C ALA A 149 9.24 2.77 7.77
N PHE A 150 9.02 1.46 7.74
CA PHE A 150 10.09 0.49 7.48
C PHE A 150 10.62 0.57 6.05
N GLU A 151 9.77 0.84 5.07
CA GLU A 151 10.23 1.00 3.68
C GLU A 151 11.03 2.30 3.52
N LEU A 152 10.59 3.42 4.11
CA LEU A 152 11.36 4.67 4.15
C LEU A 152 12.75 4.46 4.79
N ALA A 153 12.81 3.72 5.89
CA ALA A 153 14.06 3.38 6.55
C ALA A 153 14.96 2.49 5.67
N SER A 154 14.38 1.52 4.97
CA SER A 154 15.10 0.58 4.10
C SER A 154 15.65 1.26 2.84
N GLU A 155 14.98 2.31 2.36
CA GLU A 155 15.43 3.11 1.21
C GLU A 155 16.45 4.21 1.59
N GLY A 156 16.83 4.30 2.87
CA GLY A 156 17.91 5.16 3.36
C GLY A 156 17.49 6.58 3.70
N ALA A 157 16.27 6.79 4.21
CA ALA A 157 15.92 8.07 4.83
C ALA A 157 16.91 8.42 5.96
N SER A 158 17.33 9.69 6.07
CA SER A 158 18.23 10.13 7.15
C SER A 158 17.50 10.27 8.48
N SER A 159 16.26 10.76 8.44
CA SER A 159 15.43 10.89 9.63
C SER A 159 13.96 10.60 9.36
N LEU A 160 13.25 10.19 10.40
CA LEU A 160 11.81 9.95 10.37
C LEU A 160 11.15 10.53 11.63
N ALA A 161 10.33 11.55 11.44
CA ALA A 161 9.42 12.04 12.48
C ALA A 161 8.07 11.32 12.38
N ILE A 162 7.56 10.81 13.50
CA ILE A 162 6.32 10.04 13.55
C ILE A 162 5.28 10.78 14.40
N ILE A 163 4.17 11.15 13.77
CA ILE A 163 2.98 11.69 14.44
C ILE A 163 1.94 10.58 14.57
N GLU A 164 1.73 10.11 15.79
CA GLU A 164 0.72 9.09 16.12
C GLU A 164 0.16 9.41 17.50
N PRO A 165 -1.14 9.67 17.67
CA PRO A 165 -1.74 9.97 18.98
C PRO A 165 -1.57 8.85 20.02
N ASP A 166 -1.61 7.59 19.59
CA ASP A 166 -1.39 6.44 20.48
C ASP A 166 0.10 6.35 20.86
N GLN A 167 0.43 6.76 22.09
CA GLN A 167 1.80 6.76 22.61
C GLN A 167 2.43 5.37 22.61
N MET A 168 1.66 4.31 22.88
CA MET A 168 2.19 2.94 22.89
C MET A 168 2.56 2.51 21.48
N ARG A 169 1.69 2.79 20.50
CA ARG A 169 1.96 2.48 19.09
C ARG A 169 3.15 3.26 18.56
N ARG A 170 3.23 4.56 18.86
CA ARG A 170 4.35 5.42 18.47
C ARG A 170 5.68 4.93 19.04
N SER A 171 5.69 4.61 20.34
CA SER A 171 6.89 4.13 21.04
C SER A 171 7.34 2.76 20.54
N ALA A 172 6.39 1.86 20.29
CA ALA A 172 6.68 0.53 19.74
C ALA A 172 7.30 0.61 18.34
N LEU A 173 6.72 1.44 17.45
CA LEU A 173 7.27 1.63 16.11
C LEU A 173 8.69 2.22 16.17
N LYS A 174 8.91 3.27 16.99
CA LYS A 174 10.23 3.87 17.17
C LYS A 174 11.26 2.86 17.67
N ALA A 175 10.91 2.04 18.66
CA ALA A 175 11.81 1.02 19.21
C ALA A 175 12.22 -0.03 18.15
N GLU A 176 11.27 -0.49 17.35
CA GLU A 176 11.56 -1.46 16.29
C GLU A 176 12.39 -0.83 15.15
N LEU A 177 12.10 0.41 14.74
CA LEU A 177 12.92 1.12 13.76
C LEU A 177 14.37 1.28 14.24
N ASN A 178 14.57 1.72 15.49
CA ASN A 178 15.92 1.85 16.07
C ASN A 178 16.65 0.49 16.14
N ARG A 179 15.91 -0.61 16.32
CA ARG A 179 16.47 -1.96 16.37
C ARG A 179 16.95 -2.45 15.00
N TYR A 180 16.17 -2.20 13.95
CA TYR A 180 16.44 -2.73 12.60
C TYR A 180 17.19 -1.75 11.70
N HIS A 181 17.15 -0.46 12.00
CA HIS A 181 17.76 0.64 11.24
C HIS A 181 18.45 1.61 12.21
N PRO A 182 19.57 1.21 12.85
CA PRO A 182 20.23 2.02 13.88
C PRO A 182 20.78 3.36 13.38
N ASP A 183 20.99 3.49 12.06
CA ASP A 183 21.47 4.73 11.43
C ASP A 183 20.35 5.73 11.12
N LEU A 184 19.08 5.35 11.29
CA LEU A 184 17.92 6.23 11.10
C LEU A 184 17.66 7.06 12.38
N GLU A 185 17.63 8.38 12.26
CA GLU A 185 17.19 9.23 13.36
C GLU A 185 15.65 9.25 13.48
N VAL A 186 15.11 8.64 14.54
CA VAL A 186 13.65 8.57 14.74
C VAL A 186 13.15 9.52 15.83
N PHE A 187 12.23 10.41 15.45
CA PHE A 187 11.61 11.41 16.32
C PHE A 187 10.13 11.10 16.55
N ASP A 188 9.63 11.42 17.74
CA ASP A 188 8.22 11.27 18.13
C ASP A 188 7.42 12.57 17.99
N HIS A 189 8.07 13.61 17.46
CA HIS A 189 7.51 14.92 17.14
C HIS A 189 8.36 15.59 16.04
N VAL A 190 7.82 16.64 15.43
CA VAL A 190 8.57 17.53 14.54
C VAL A 190 9.02 18.74 15.34
N ALA A 191 10.33 18.96 15.44
CA ALA A 191 10.87 20.16 16.07
C ALA A 191 10.67 21.39 15.16
N ALA A 192 10.40 22.56 15.75
CA ALA A 192 10.22 23.80 14.99
C ALA A 192 11.43 24.08 14.08
N GLY A 193 11.16 24.36 12.80
CA GLY A 193 12.20 24.64 11.80
C GLY A 193 12.97 23.41 11.30
N ARG A 194 12.61 22.19 11.72
CA ARG A 194 13.18 20.97 11.14
C ARG A 194 12.78 20.88 9.67
N LYS A 195 13.78 20.69 8.81
CA LYS A 195 13.56 20.43 7.38
C LYS A 195 12.84 19.09 7.20
N ILE A 196 11.76 19.09 6.42
CA ILE A 196 11.05 17.88 5.97
C ILE A 196 11.08 17.87 4.44
N ASP A 197 11.61 16.79 3.87
CA ASP A 197 11.70 16.58 2.42
C ASP A 197 10.49 15.80 1.90
N ILE A 198 9.99 14.83 2.67
CA ILE A 198 8.86 13.96 2.29
C ILE A 198 7.86 13.93 3.45
N ALA A 199 6.61 14.31 3.21
CA ALA A 199 5.54 14.19 4.21
C ALA A 199 4.48 13.18 3.76
N VAL A 200 4.12 12.22 4.61
CA VAL A 200 3.21 11.12 4.28
C VAL A 200 2.07 11.03 5.29
N ASN A 201 0.83 11.13 4.82
CA ASN A 201 -0.35 10.77 5.60
C ASN A 201 -0.69 9.30 5.37
N ALA A 202 -0.53 8.48 6.40
CA ALA A 202 -0.98 7.09 6.47
C ALA A 202 -2.09 6.89 7.52
N SER A 203 -2.70 7.99 7.99
CA SER A 203 -3.83 8.01 8.92
C SER A 203 -5.16 8.12 8.17
N PRO A 204 -6.30 7.95 8.86
CA PRO A 204 -7.60 8.18 8.26
C PRO A 204 -7.97 9.66 8.00
N LEU A 205 -7.15 10.62 8.44
CA LEU A 205 -7.47 12.04 8.30
C LEU A 205 -7.57 12.43 6.83
N GLY A 206 -8.65 13.13 6.48
CA GLY A 206 -8.95 13.56 5.12
C GLY A 206 -9.96 12.66 4.41
N MET A 207 -10.34 11.52 4.99
CA MET A 207 -11.42 10.67 4.48
C MET A 207 -12.79 11.33 4.66
N ASN A 208 -13.01 12.00 5.80
CA ASN A 208 -14.31 12.58 6.14
C ASN A 208 -14.31 14.09 5.97
N SER A 209 -15.47 14.62 5.57
CA SER A 209 -15.68 16.07 5.55
C SER A 209 -15.55 16.64 6.97
N GLY A 210 -14.66 17.62 7.13
CA GLY A 210 -14.42 18.28 8.41
C GLY A 210 -13.28 17.68 9.24
N ASP A 211 -12.62 16.62 8.77
CA ASP A 211 -11.38 16.15 9.39
C ASP A 211 -10.34 17.28 9.47
N PRO A 212 -9.57 17.39 10.56
CA PRO A 212 -8.45 18.32 10.62
C PRO A 212 -7.37 17.93 9.60
N LEU A 213 -6.54 18.90 9.21
CA LEU A 213 -5.37 18.61 8.38
C LEU A 213 -4.39 17.69 9.14
N PRO A 214 -3.79 16.67 8.50
CA PRO A 214 -2.79 15.80 9.10
C PRO A 214 -1.60 16.53 9.72
N PHE A 215 -1.16 17.62 9.09
CA PHE A 215 -0.06 18.46 9.55
C PHE A 215 -0.13 19.87 8.94
N PRO A 216 0.33 20.94 9.62
CA PRO A 216 0.33 22.30 9.06
C PRO A 216 1.21 22.41 7.80
N ILE A 217 0.62 22.75 6.66
CA ILE A 217 1.37 22.85 5.38
C ILE A 217 2.47 23.94 5.42
N ALA A 218 2.27 25.01 6.18
CA ALA A 218 3.27 26.06 6.35
C ALA A 218 4.60 25.54 6.94
N GLU A 219 4.56 24.47 7.73
CA GLU A 219 5.75 23.81 8.30
C GLU A 219 6.43 22.84 7.30
N LEU A 220 5.81 22.60 6.14
CA LEU A 220 6.37 21.80 5.04
C LEU A 220 6.94 22.67 3.92
N ALA A 221 7.22 23.94 4.20
CA ALA A 221 7.87 24.83 3.25
C ALA A 221 9.21 24.24 2.78
N GLY A 222 9.34 24.00 1.47
CA GLY A 222 10.53 23.39 0.87
C GLY A 222 10.52 21.87 0.81
N ALA A 223 9.44 21.19 1.23
CA ALA A 223 9.28 19.76 1.01
C ALA A 223 9.28 19.44 -0.50
N LEU A 224 9.85 18.29 -0.86
CA LEU A 224 9.87 17.78 -2.23
C LEU A 224 8.49 17.27 -2.63
N ILE A 225 7.75 16.66 -1.69
CA ILE A 225 6.44 16.06 -1.95
C ILE A 225 5.62 15.85 -0.67
N VAL A 226 4.30 16.00 -0.81
CA VAL A 226 3.30 15.61 0.19
C VAL A 226 2.48 14.45 -0.37
N ALA A 227 2.50 13.31 0.30
CA ALA A 227 1.85 12.07 -0.13
C ALA A 227 0.71 11.69 0.82
N ASP A 228 -0.41 11.20 0.29
CA ASP A 228 -1.56 10.75 1.08
C ASP A 228 -1.96 9.33 0.67
N ALA A 229 -2.15 8.45 1.64
CA ALA A 229 -2.65 7.09 1.43
C ALA A 229 -4.19 7.04 1.29
N VAL A 230 -4.89 8.12 1.62
CA VAL A 230 -6.34 8.24 1.45
C VAL A 230 -6.70 8.26 -0.04
N THR A 231 -7.67 7.42 -0.44
CA THR A 231 -8.10 7.27 -1.85
C THR A 231 -9.42 7.99 -2.18
N LYS A 232 -10.16 8.44 -1.17
CA LYS A 232 -11.43 9.17 -1.32
C LYS A 232 -11.53 10.26 -0.25
N PRO A 233 -11.63 11.54 -0.64
CA PRO A 233 -11.54 12.04 -2.02
C PRO A 233 -10.14 11.82 -2.64
N VAL A 234 -10.03 11.86 -3.98
CA VAL A 234 -8.74 11.67 -4.67
C VAL A 234 -7.74 12.77 -4.30
N VAL A 235 -8.21 14.02 -4.23
CA VAL A 235 -7.43 15.14 -3.68
C VAL A 235 -7.99 15.48 -2.31
N THR A 236 -7.30 15.09 -1.25
CA THR A 236 -7.68 15.42 0.13
C THR A 236 -7.52 16.91 0.40
N PRO A 237 -8.19 17.47 1.43
CA PRO A 237 -7.97 18.86 1.82
C PRO A 237 -6.50 19.20 2.09
N TRP A 238 -5.72 18.23 2.56
CA TRP A 238 -4.28 18.38 2.82
C TRP A 238 -3.47 18.47 1.53
N LEU A 239 -3.72 17.58 0.57
CA LEU A 239 -3.09 17.64 -0.76
C LEU A 239 -3.46 18.93 -1.49
N LYS A 240 -4.74 19.33 -1.44
CA LYS A 240 -5.19 20.60 -2.03
C LYS A 240 -4.48 21.80 -1.41
N ASP A 241 -4.23 21.76 -0.11
CA ASP A 241 -3.51 22.83 0.57
C ASP A 241 -2.01 22.83 0.23
N ALA A 242 -1.39 21.66 0.09
CA ALA A 242 -0.02 21.51 -0.40
C ALA A 242 0.16 22.09 -1.82
N GLU A 243 -0.76 21.79 -2.75
CA GLU A 243 -0.76 22.33 -4.11
C GLU A 243 -0.84 23.87 -4.12
N ARG A 244 -1.67 24.46 -3.26
CA ARG A 244 -1.76 25.93 -3.13
C ARG A 244 -0.46 26.57 -2.65
N HIS A 245 0.37 25.82 -1.94
CA HIS A 245 1.69 26.25 -1.49
C HIS A 245 2.80 25.87 -2.48
N GLY A 246 2.45 25.38 -3.68
CA GLY A 246 3.41 25.04 -4.74
C GLY A 246 4.17 23.74 -4.49
N LEU A 247 3.71 22.90 -3.56
CA LEU A 247 4.31 21.61 -3.28
C LEU A 247 3.80 20.56 -4.27
N LYS A 248 4.68 19.61 -4.63
CA LYS A 248 4.26 18.41 -5.36
C LYS A 248 3.39 17.54 -4.46
N VAL A 249 2.41 16.86 -5.05
CA VAL A 249 1.53 15.94 -4.33
C VAL A 249 1.51 14.56 -4.95
N GLN A 250 1.35 13.55 -4.10
CA GLN A 250 1.03 12.19 -4.48
C GLN A 250 -0.28 11.79 -3.80
N ASN A 251 -1.26 11.32 -4.59
CA ASN A 251 -2.55 10.86 -4.05
C ASN A 251 -2.58 9.34 -3.80
N GLY A 252 -3.61 8.88 -3.08
CA GLY A 252 -3.76 7.46 -2.75
C GLY A 252 -4.10 6.59 -3.96
N GLU A 253 -4.63 7.16 -5.05
CA GLU A 253 -4.91 6.41 -6.28
C GLU A 253 -3.61 6.06 -7.01
N GLU A 254 -2.63 6.96 -7.03
CA GLU A 254 -1.29 6.70 -7.56
C GLU A 254 -0.57 5.60 -6.77
N MET A 255 -0.68 5.61 -5.43
CA MET A 255 -0.19 4.51 -4.59
C MET A 255 -0.90 3.19 -4.92
N ALA A 256 -2.22 3.20 -5.11
CA ALA A 256 -3.00 2.02 -5.50
C ALA A 256 -2.64 1.49 -6.90
N VAL A 257 -2.22 2.35 -7.81
CA VAL A 257 -1.69 1.96 -9.13
C VAL A 257 -0.28 1.38 -9.01
N ALA A 258 0.60 2.00 -8.23
CA ALA A 258 1.96 1.51 -7.99
C ALA A 258 1.98 0.13 -7.30
N GLN A 259 0.94 -0.17 -6.52
CA GLN A 259 0.69 -1.48 -5.88
C GLN A 259 0.40 -2.61 -6.89
N LEU A 260 -0.10 -2.29 -8.09
CA LEU A 260 -0.56 -3.28 -9.08
C LEU A 260 0.52 -4.31 -9.47
N PRO A 261 1.70 -3.92 -10.00
CA PRO A 261 2.74 -4.90 -10.36
C PRO A 261 3.22 -5.70 -9.15
N ILE A 262 3.27 -5.10 -7.97
CA ILE A 262 3.70 -5.77 -6.73
C ILE A 262 2.73 -6.92 -6.39
N GLN A 263 1.42 -6.66 -6.44
CA GLN A 263 0.40 -7.69 -6.18
C GLN A 263 0.32 -8.75 -7.27
N LEU A 264 0.40 -8.36 -8.55
CA LEU A 264 0.41 -9.30 -9.66
C LEU A 264 1.58 -10.28 -9.54
N SER A 265 2.77 -9.78 -9.17
CA SER A 265 3.95 -10.61 -8.92
C SER A 265 3.74 -11.52 -7.72
N TYR A 266 3.24 -10.98 -6.60
CA TYR A 266 3.00 -11.76 -5.39
C TYR A 266 2.00 -12.90 -5.59
N LEU A 267 0.95 -12.66 -6.40
CA LEU A 267 -0.06 -13.63 -6.80
C LEU A 267 0.37 -14.52 -7.97
N ARG A 268 1.60 -14.38 -8.49
CA ARG A 268 2.20 -15.17 -9.57
C ARG A 268 1.53 -15.03 -10.95
N PHE A 269 0.89 -13.89 -11.21
CA PHE A 269 0.42 -13.57 -12.57
C PHE A 269 1.56 -13.09 -13.48
N ILE A 270 2.60 -12.52 -12.89
CA ILE A 270 3.81 -12.06 -13.57
C ILE A 270 5.04 -12.59 -12.85
N LYS A 271 6.19 -12.57 -13.53
CA LYS A 271 7.47 -12.84 -12.88
C LYS A 271 7.84 -11.70 -11.90
N PRO A 272 8.56 -12.00 -10.81
CA PRO A 272 9.13 -10.96 -9.95
C PRO A 272 10.05 -10.06 -10.77
N THR A 273 9.79 -8.76 -10.76
CA THR A 273 10.73 -7.76 -11.27
C THR A 273 11.92 -7.69 -10.31
N SER A 274 13.13 -7.96 -10.79
CA SER A 274 14.35 -7.75 -10.01
C SER A 274 14.53 -6.24 -9.79
N ARG A 275 14.43 -5.77 -8.53
CA ARG A 275 14.97 -4.46 -8.18
C ARG A 275 16.49 -4.54 -8.32
N SER A 276 17.04 -3.91 -9.36
CA SER A 276 18.48 -3.64 -9.44
C SER A 276 18.88 -2.79 -8.24
N ALA A 277 19.98 -3.14 -7.57
CA ALA A 277 20.56 -2.35 -6.48
C ALA A 277 20.96 -0.91 -6.90
N ASN A 278 20.92 -0.60 -8.21
CA ASN A 278 21.24 0.70 -8.78
C ASN A 278 20.04 1.31 -9.51
N GLY A 279 18.98 1.69 -8.79
CA GLY A 279 18.09 2.83 -9.08
C GLY A 279 17.64 3.13 -10.52
N ALA A 280 17.57 2.13 -11.40
CA ALA A 280 17.08 2.24 -12.76
C ALA A 280 15.99 1.18 -12.93
N THR A 281 14.74 1.64 -13.05
CA THR A 281 13.64 0.81 -13.53
C THR A 281 13.92 0.46 -14.98
N GLY A 282 14.41 -0.75 -15.23
CA GLY A 282 14.41 -1.32 -16.57
C GLY A 282 12.96 -1.50 -17.01
N GLU A 283 12.65 -1.07 -18.22
CA GLU A 283 11.42 -1.40 -18.95
C GLU A 283 11.39 -2.90 -19.34
N ASP A 284 11.69 -3.79 -18.40
CA ASP A 284 11.47 -5.22 -18.61
C ASP A 284 9.98 -5.48 -18.44
N GLY A 285 9.29 -5.53 -19.59
CA GLY A 285 7.87 -5.77 -19.68
C GLY A 285 7.41 -6.91 -18.78
N LEU A 286 6.30 -6.68 -18.08
CA LEU A 286 5.62 -7.63 -17.20
C LEU A 286 5.31 -8.93 -17.96
N SER A 287 6.23 -9.89 -17.97
CA SER A 287 6.02 -11.17 -18.65
C SER A 287 5.07 -12.03 -17.81
N VAL A 288 3.94 -12.42 -18.40
CA VAL A 288 2.96 -13.32 -17.80
C VAL A 288 3.61 -14.69 -17.51
N VAL A 289 3.27 -15.30 -16.37
CA VAL A 289 3.70 -16.68 -16.08
C VAL A 289 2.93 -17.63 -17.01
N PRO A 290 3.61 -18.49 -17.79
CA PRO A 290 2.93 -19.44 -18.68
C PRO A 290 1.96 -20.33 -17.90
N GLU A 291 0.79 -20.63 -18.48
CA GLU A 291 -0.09 -21.68 -17.95
C GLU A 291 0.68 -23.01 -17.97
N GLY A 292 0.87 -23.60 -16.79
CA GLY A 292 1.45 -24.93 -16.59
C GLY A 292 0.38 -25.95 -16.24
#